data_AF-A0A6G3ME71-F1
#
_entry.id   AF-A0A6G3ME71-F1
#
_cell.length_a   1.000
_cell.length_b   1.000
_cell.length_c   1.000
_cell.angle_alpha   90.00
_cell.angle_beta   90.00
_cell.angle_gamma   90.00
#
_symmetry.space_group_name_H-M   'P 1'
#
loop_
_entity.id
_entity.type
_entity.pdbx_description
1 polymer ?
#
loop_
_entity_poly.entity_id
_entity_poly.type
_entity_poly.pdbx_seq_one_letter_code
_entity_poly.pdbx_strand_id
1 'polypeptide(L)'
;KLRFLDDMMKAEKVKPFETALANVDAPNLNHFNEIENEINLIVEQINQSNSNLMELRKGYNELVEYRHVLRNSEKFDPRTNPTDSTEAAQNIHIIHGIIPRSRISQFENLSWRACRGNILMRHLPVDEEIQDPTTGEKINKCVFIVYLQGDQLVEKVRKICEAFQAPIYVVPVSQAEKNSTSIQLMTRIKDVELVLFQTTDNRKVLFNQVCKYFYVWRAKVLKIKAIFATLNQFSFDVGSRTLISECWCPAIYIDKVRNALNDIEVGFCT
;
A
#
# COMPACT_ATOMS: atom_id res chain seq x y z
N LYS A 1 17.70 -0.89 -6.25
CA LYS A 1 17.60 -0.82 -4.77
C LYS A 1 17.74 0.62 -4.28
N LEU A 2 18.93 1.26 -4.30
CA LEU A 2 19.06 2.67 -3.85
C LEU A 2 18.20 3.68 -4.64
N ARG A 3 18.07 3.53 -5.96
CA ARG A 3 17.14 4.37 -6.76
C ARG A 3 15.68 4.21 -6.32
N PHE A 4 15.27 2.96 -6.10
CA PHE A 4 13.93 2.66 -5.58
C PHE A 4 13.69 3.31 -4.21
N LEU A 5 14.67 3.26 -3.30
CA LEU A 5 14.60 3.96 -2.01
C LEU A 5 14.50 5.49 -2.19
N ASP A 6 15.22 6.08 -3.14
CA ASP A 6 15.12 7.51 -3.47
C ASP A 6 13.72 7.90 -3.94
N ASP A 7 13.14 7.12 -4.86
CA ASP A 7 11.81 7.35 -5.39
C ASP A 7 10.73 7.21 -4.31
N MET A 8 10.87 6.21 -3.42
CA MET A 8 9.97 6.02 -2.27
C MET A 8 10.07 7.16 -1.26
N MET A 9 11.28 7.64 -0.92
CA MET A 9 11.44 8.80 -0.02
C MET A 9 10.81 10.07 -0.61
N LYS A 10 10.96 10.28 -1.92
CA LYS A 10 10.31 11.40 -2.63
C LYS A 10 8.79 11.30 -2.58
N ALA A 11 8.23 10.09 -2.77
CA ALA A 11 6.80 9.85 -2.66
C ALA A 11 6.27 10.15 -1.24
N GLU A 12 7.01 9.76 -0.20
CA GLU A 12 6.71 10.06 1.20
C GLU A 12 7.04 11.50 1.62
N LYS A 13 7.60 12.32 0.72
CA LYS A 13 8.07 13.69 0.98
C LYS A 13 9.10 13.79 2.12
N VAL A 14 9.88 12.73 2.33
CA VAL A 14 10.95 12.70 3.33
C VAL A 14 12.29 12.99 2.65
N LYS A 15 13.14 13.80 3.30
CA LYS A 15 14.48 14.09 2.82
C LYS A 15 15.51 13.30 3.62
N PRO A 16 16.54 12.73 2.98
CA PRO A 16 17.65 12.14 3.70
C PRO A 16 18.36 13.20 4.55
N PHE A 17 18.96 12.77 5.67
CA PHE A 17 19.71 13.67 6.54
C PHE A 17 21.00 14.10 5.87
N GLU A 18 21.32 15.38 5.90
CA GLU A 18 22.58 15.90 5.37
C GLU A 18 23.75 15.39 6.22
N THR A 19 24.47 14.41 5.69
CA THR A 19 25.68 13.86 6.31
C THR A 19 26.89 14.39 5.56
N ALA A 20 27.94 14.79 6.29
CA ALA A 20 29.20 15.20 5.69
C ALA A 20 29.81 14.05 4.86
N LEU A 21 29.72 14.17 3.53
CA LEU A 21 30.18 13.15 2.58
C LEU A 21 31.69 13.12 2.38
N ALA A 22 32.42 14.14 2.85
CA ALA A 22 33.83 14.36 2.55
C ALA A 22 34.75 13.22 3.03
N ASN A 23 34.33 12.43 4.03
CA ASN A 23 35.17 11.43 4.70
C ASN A 23 34.65 9.98 4.57
N VAL A 24 33.81 9.68 3.57
CA VAL A 24 33.29 8.31 3.42
C VAL A 24 34.29 7.46 2.65
N ASP A 25 35.07 6.62 3.31
CA ASP A 25 36.01 5.72 2.64
C ASP A 25 35.32 4.67 1.77
N ALA A 26 36.04 4.19 0.75
CA ALA A 26 35.60 3.05 -0.03
C ALA A 26 35.55 1.81 0.89
N PRO A 27 34.41 1.11 0.99
CA PRO A 27 34.33 -0.04 1.86
C PRO A 27 35.12 -1.20 1.26
N ASN A 28 35.65 -2.07 2.12
CA ASN A 28 36.21 -3.34 1.69
C ASN A 28 35.08 -4.27 1.17
N LEU A 29 35.46 -5.38 0.52
CA LEU A 29 34.49 -6.27 -0.13
C LEU A 29 33.50 -6.90 0.87
N ASN A 30 33.96 -7.26 2.07
CA ASN A 30 33.10 -7.84 3.12
C ASN A 30 32.06 -6.82 3.62
N HIS A 31 32.50 -5.61 3.94
CA HIS A 31 31.63 -4.50 4.35
C HIS A 31 30.65 -4.11 3.23
N PHE A 32 31.06 -4.21 1.97
CA PHE A 32 30.14 -3.99 0.86
C PHE A 32 29.01 -5.03 0.82
N ASN A 33 29.32 -6.30 1.02
CA ASN A 33 28.32 -7.37 1.10
C ASN A 33 27.37 -7.17 2.29
N GLU A 34 27.89 -6.74 3.44
CA GLU A 34 27.09 -6.39 4.62
C GLU A 34 26.10 -5.26 4.32
N ILE A 35 26.57 -4.19 3.67
CA ILE A 35 25.72 -3.06 3.25
C ILE A 35 24.67 -3.52 2.24
N GLU A 36 25.01 -4.40 1.30
CA GLU A 36 24.03 -4.94 0.37
C GLU A 36 22.95 -5.75 1.11
N ASN A 37 23.33 -6.59 2.07
CA ASN A 37 22.37 -7.36 2.87
C ASN A 37 21.45 -6.45 3.71
N GLU A 38 22.01 -5.40 4.31
CA GLU A 38 21.24 -4.40 5.06
C GLU A 38 20.22 -3.69 4.14
N ILE A 39 20.65 -3.23 2.96
CA ILE A 39 19.77 -2.58 1.98
C ILE A 39 18.68 -3.55 1.51
N ASN A 40 19.01 -4.83 1.29
CA ASN A 40 18.04 -5.85 0.87
C ASN A 40 16.94 -6.04 1.91
N LEU A 41 17.35 -6.23 3.17
CA LEU A 41 16.43 -6.42 4.29
C LEU A 41 15.47 -5.23 4.41
N ILE A 42 15.98 -4.00 4.32
CA ILE A 42 15.15 -2.80 4.41
C ILE A 42 14.18 -2.70 3.23
N VAL A 43 14.65 -2.98 2.00
CA VAL A 43 13.79 -2.95 0.81
C VAL A 43 12.66 -3.99 0.92
N GLU A 44 12.98 -5.19 1.41
CA GLU A 44 12.00 -6.25 1.65
C GLU A 44 10.97 -5.84 2.70
N GLN A 45 11.42 -5.29 3.84
CA GLN A 45 10.54 -4.79 4.89
C GLN A 45 9.62 -3.66 4.41
N ILE A 46 10.11 -2.74 3.60
CA ILE A 46 9.29 -1.66 3.02
C ILE A 46 8.24 -2.24 2.07
N ASN A 47 8.61 -3.18 1.20
CA ASN A 47 7.67 -3.81 0.28
C ASN A 47 6.60 -4.60 1.03
N GLN A 48 7.00 -5.37 2.05
CA GLN A 48 6.06 -6.11 2.89
C GLN A 48 5.12 -5.15 3.64
N SER A 49 5.64 -4.06 4.21
CA SER A 49 4.84 -3.04 4.87
C SER A 49 3.83 -2.40 3.92
N ASN A 50 4.21 -2.11 2.68
CA ASN A 50 3.31 -1.56 1.66
C ASN A 50 2.19 -2.53 1.29
N SER A 51 2.50 -3.82 1.09
CA SER A 51 1.49 -4.86 0.83
C SER A 51 0.51 -4.97 2.00
N ASN A 52 1.03 -5.06 3.23
CA ASN A 52 0.22 -5.16 4.44
C ASN A 52 -0.68 -3.94 4.64
N LEU A 53 -0.18 -2.72 4.41
CA LEU A 53 -0.98 -1.50 4.51
C LEU A 53 -2.11 -1.47 3.48
N MET A 54 -1.86 -1.95 2.25
CA MET A 54 -2.89 -2.03 1.22
C MET A 54 -4.01 -3.00 1.60
N GLU A 55 -3.65 -4.19 2.08
CA GLU A 55 -4.61 -5.20 2.55
C GLU A 55 -5.41 -4.71 3.77
N LEU A 56 -4.73 -4.13 4.77
CA LEU A 56 -5.38 -3.59 5.97
C LEU A 56 -6.34 -2.46 5.62
N ARG A 57 -5.97 -1.55 4.71
CA ARG A 57 -6.87 -0.46 4.25
C ARG A 57 -8.09 -1.01 3.51
N LYS A 58 -7.91 -2.04 2.67
CA LYS A 58 -9.03 -2.70 2.01
C LYS A 58 -9.98 -3.32 3.02
N GLY A 59 -9.47 -4.10 3.98
CA GLY A 59 -10.29 -4.70 5.04
C GLY A 59 -10.97 -3.66 5.94
N TYR A 60 -10.27 -2.56 6.26
CA TYR A 60 -10.84 -1.44 7.01
C TYR A 60 -12.04 -0.82 6.27
N ASN A 61 -11.89 -0.54 4.98
CA ASN A 61 -12.96 0.01 4.16
C ASN A 61 -14.16 -0.94 4.10
N GLU A 62 -13.94 -2.25 3.91
CA GLU A 62 -15.02 -3.23 3.89
C GLU A 62 -15.82 -3.23 5.21
N LEU A 63 -15.16 -3.08 6.36
CA LEU A 63 -15.82 -2.98 7.67
C LEU A 63 -16.59 -1.67 7.84
N VAL A 64 -16.01 -0.54 7.44
CA VAL A 64 -16.67 0.78 7.50
C VAL A 64 -17.88 0.84 6.59
N GLU A 65 -17.77 0.27 5.39
CA GLU A 65 -18.87 0.13 4.44
C GLU A 65 -20.01 -0.70 5.02
N TYR A 66 -19.69 -1.86 5.61
CA TYR A 66 -20.70 -2.68 6.26
C TYR A 66 -21.38 -1.95 7.42
N ARG A 67 -20.62 -1.23 8.25
CA ARG A 67 -21.19 -0.39 9.33
C ARG A 67 -22.19 0.63 8.78
N HIS A 68 -21.85 1.31 7.68
CA HIS A 68 -22.74 2.30 7.06
C HIS A 68 -23.99 1.67 6.46
N VAL A 69 -23.87 0.49 5.84
CA VAL A 69 -25.02 -0.25 5.32
C VAL A 69 -25.93 -0.69 6.47
N LEU A 70 -25.38 -1.25 7.55
CA LEU A 70 -26.15 -1.68 8.71
C LEU A 70 -26.89 -0.50 9.36
N ARG A 71 -26.21 0.63 9.59
CA ARG A 71 -26.80 1.84 10.20
C ARG A 71 -27.91 2.45 9.34
N ASN A 72 -27.74 2.49 8.03
CA ASN A 72 -28.74 3.09 7.14
C ASN A 72 -29.88 2.14 6.78
N SER A 73 -29.68 0.82 6.89
CA SER A 73 -30.74 -0.17 6.65
C SER A 73 -32.00 0.07 7.49
N GLU A 74 -31.86 0.56 8.73
CA GLU A 74 -32.98 0.85 9.64
C GLU A 74 -33.89 1.96 9.09
N LYS A 75 -33.33 2.96 8.41
CA LYS A 75 -34.14 4.06 7.81
C LYS A 75 -35.02 3.60 6.66
N PHE A 76 -34.72 2.42 6.12
CA PHE A 76 -35.34 1.89 4.93
C PHE A 76 -36.21 0.66 5.22
N ASP A 77 -36.17 0.09 6.42
CA ASP A 77 -36.95 -1.11 6.72
C ASP A 77 -38.46 -0.78 6.70
N PRO A 78 -39.25 -1.26 5.72
CA PRO A 78 -40.68 -0.96 5.66
C PRO A 78 -41.45 -1.53 6.86
N ARG A 79 -40.85 -2.47 7.62
CA ARG A 79 -41.47 -3.13 8.78
C ARG A 79 -41.51 -2.25 10.03
N THR A 80 -40.78 -1.13 10.07
CA THR A 80 -40.82 -0.18 11.20
C THR A 80 -42.01 0.78 11.13
N ASN A 81 -42.73 0.83 10.01
CA ASN A 81 -44.00 1.56 9.91
C ASN A 81 -45.16 0.60 10.20
N PRO A 82 -45.91 0.79 11.30
CA PRO A 82 -46.92 -0.17 11.78
C PRO A 82 -48.23 -0.19 10.95
N THR A 83 -48.27 0.50 9.80
CA THR A 83 -49.52 0.73 9.05
C THR A 83 -49.82 -0.33 7.98
N ASP A 84 -48.81 -1.08 7.50
CA ASP A 84 -48.97 -2.08 6.45
C ASP A 84 -48.58 -3.48 6.97
N SER A 85 -49.34 -3.99 7.93
CA SER A 85 -49.31 -5.40 8.27
C SER A 85 -50.04 -6.19 7.18
N THR A 86 -49.32 -6.74 6.21
CA THR A 86 -49.90 -7.71 5.28
C THR A 86 -48.87 -8.78 4.92
N GLU A 87 -49.35 -10.01 4.88
CA GLU A 87 -48.65 -11.27 4.58
C GLU A 87 -47.77 -11.22 3.31
N ALA A 88 -47.98 -10.22 2.45
CA ALA A 88 -47.15 -9.89 1.29
C ALA A 88 -45.67 -9.58 1.62
N ALA A 89 -45.36 -9.18 2.85
CA ALA A 89 -43.97 -8.89 3.26
C ALA A 89 -43.07 -10.15 3.39
N GLN A 90 -43.64 -11.36 3.46
CA GLN A 90 -42.87 -12.59 3.67
C GLN A 90 -42.12 -13.08 2.42
N ASN A 91 -42.52 -12.66 1.21
CA ASN A 91 -41.91 -13.10 -0.05
C ASN A 91 -41.07 -12.01 -0.74
N ILE A 92 -40.66 -10.96 -0.01
CA ILE A 92 -39.83 -9.89 -0.54
C ILE A 92 -38.36 -10.13 -0.15
N HIS A 93 -37.50 -10.21 -1.15
CA HIS A 93 -36.06 -10.21 -0.95
C HIS A 93 -35.54 -8.77 -0.88
N ILE A 94 -34.60 -8.54 0.02
CA ILE A 94 -33.98 -7.23 0.23
C ILE A 94 -32.47 -7.40 0.04
N ILE A 95 -31.91 -6.67 -0.92
CA ILE A 95 -30.46 -6.61 -1.16
C ILE A 95 -29.96 -5.27 -0.66
N HIS A 96 -28.93 -5.29 0.20
CA HIS A 96 -28.27 -4.10 0.70
C HIS A 96 -26.86 -4.03 0.14
N GLY A 97 -26.45 -2.87 -0.34
CA GLY A 97 -25.09 -2.69 -0.83
C GLY A 97 -24.65 -1.25 -0.78
N ILE A 98 -23.41 -1.03 -1.20
CA ILE A 98 -22.83 0.30 -1.31
C ILE A 98 -22.17 0.45 -2.67
N ILE A 99 -22.25 1.66 -3.24
CA ILE A 99 -21.74 1.95 -4.59
C ILE A 99 -21.20 3.39 -4.64
N PRO A 100 -20.19 3.71 -5.47
CA PRO A 100 -19.77 5.08 -5.71
C PRO A 100 -20.95 5.95 -6.18
N ARG A 101 -21.08 7.15 -5.62
CA ARG A 101 -22.19 8.07 -5.91
C ARG A 101 -22.26 8.46 -7.38
N SER A 102 -21.12 8.50 -8.08
CA SER A 102 -21.06 8.78 -9.52
C SER A 102 -21.73 7.71 -10.39
N ARG A 103 -21.87 6.47 -9.90
CA ARG A 103 -22.40 5.32 -10.67
C ARG A 103 -23.84 4.96 -10.32
N ILE A 104 -24.42 5.56 -9.27
CA ILE A 104 -25.75 5.18 -8.76
C ILE A 104 -26.85 5.27 -9.83
N SER A 105 -26.89 6.35 -10.61
CA SER A 105 -27.93 6.55 -11.63
C SER A 105 -27.83 5.54 -12.78
N GLN A 106 -26.61 5.13 -13.16
CA GLN A 106 -26.41 4.10 -14.19
C GLN A 106 -26.83 2.72 -13.67
N PHE A 107 -26.48 2.42 -12.42
CA PHE A 107 -26.82 1.19 -11.73
C PHE A 107 -28.35 1.02 -11.58
N GLU A 108 -29.06 2.08 -11.16
CA GLU A 108 -30.51 2.09 -11.02
C GLU A 108 -31.20 1.85 -12.37
N ASN A 109 -30.82 2.60 -13.41
CA ASN A 109 -31.39 2.46 -14.75
C ASN A 109 -31.18 1.06 -15.34
N LEU A 110 -29.98 0.49 -15.19
CA LEU A 110 -29.71 -0.86 -15.68
C LEU A 110 -30.52 -1.90 -14.91
N SER A 111 -30.55 -1.82 -13.59
CA SER A 111 -31.30 -2.73 -12.74
C SER A 111 -32.80 -2.69 -13.09
N TRP A 112 -33.36 -1.50 -13.28
CA TRP A 112 -34.75 -1.30 -13.66
C TRP A 112 -35.07 -1.93 -15.01
N ARG A 113 -34.25 -1.68 -16.03
CA ARG A 113 -34.42 -2.25 -17.38
C ARG A 113 -34.28 -3.77 -17.39
N ALA A 114 -33.26 -4.32 -16.73
CA ALA A 114 -32.99 -5.75 -16.68
C ALA A 114 -34.10 -6.53 -15.95
N CYS A 115 -34.72 -5.91 -14.95
CA CYS A 115 -35.83 -6.49 -14.18
C CYS A 115 -37.22 -6.08 -14.70
N ARG A 116 -37.30 -5.34 -15.81
CA ARG A 116 -38.55 -4.86 -16.44
C ARG A 116 -39.46 -4.08 -15.48
N GLY A 117 -38.87 -3.30 -14.58
CA GLY A 117 -39.59 -2.51 -13.58
C GLY A 117 -40.06 -3.27 -12.34
N ASN A 118 -39.74 -4.55 -12.19
CA ASN A 118 -40.12 -5.37 -11.02
C ASN A 118 -39.15 -5.21 -9.83
N ILE A 119 -38.54 -4.04 -9.67
CA ILE A 119 -37.66 -3.73 -8.53
C ILE A 119 -38.04 -2.39 -7.95
N LEU A 120 -37.89 -2.23 -6.63
CA LEU A 120 -37.93 -0.93 -5.99
C LEU A 120 -36.55 -0.65 -5.42
N MET A 121 -35.89 0.42 -5.88
CA MET A 121 -34.58 0.83 -5.36
C MET A 121 -34.74 2.08 -4.51
N ARG A 122 -34.03 2.12 -3.37
CA ARG A 122 -33.84 3.34 -2.57
C ARG A 122 -32.36 3.49 -2.27
N HIS A 123 -31.86 4.72 -2.19
CA HIS A 123 -30.47 4.97 -1.86
C HIS A 123 -30.31 6.19 -0.96
N LEU A 124 -29.28 6.17 -0.10
CA LEU A 124 -28.88 7.30 0.75
C LEU A 124 -27.41 7.63 0.49
N PRO A 125 -27.04 8.91 0.32
CA PRO A 125 -25.65 9.31 0.35
C PRO A 125 -25.03 9.01 1.72
N VAL A 126 -23.78 8.58 1.73
CA VAL A 126 -22.95 8.50 2.93
C VAL A 126 -22.19 9.81 3.07
N ASP A 127 -22.28 10.45 4.24
CA ASP A 127 -21.62 11.75 4.48
C ASP A 127 -20.10 11.62 4.62
N GLU A 128 -19.62 10.44 5.06
CA GLU A 128 -18.20 10.15 5.21
C GLU A 128 -17.59 9.72 3.86
N GLU A 129 -16.56 10.43 3.42
CA GLU A 129 -15.77 10.04 2.27
C GLU A 129 -14.84 8.87 2.61
N ILE A 130 -14.92 7.79 1.85
CA ILE A 130 -14.09 6.60 2.05
C ILE A 130 -12.88 6.69 1.12
N GLN A 131 -11.68 6.52 1.66
CA GLN A 131 -10.44 6.60 0.89
C GLN A 131 -10.21 5.30 0.10
N ASP A 132 -9.94 5.39 -1.19
CA ASP A 132 -9.54 4.25 -2.00
C ASP A 132 -8.20 3.69 -1.51
N PRO A 133 -8.09 2.36 -1.25
CA PRO A 133 -6.87 1.75 -0.73
C PRO A 133 -5.69 1.83 -1.73
N THR A 134 -5.96 1.97 -3.03
CA THR A 134 -4.92 1.97 -4.08
C THR A 134 -4.55 3.39 -4.52
N THR A 135 -5.53 4.25 -4.80
CA THR A 135 -5.23 5.61 -5.29
C THR A 135 -5.04 6.63 -4.15
N GLY A 136 -5.56 6.32 -2.96
CA GLY A 136 -5.58 7.27 -1.84
C GLY A 136 -6.58 8.42 -2.04
N GLU A 137 -7.39 8.40 -3.10
CA GLU A 137 -8.41 9.40 -3.35
C GLU A 137 -9.63 9.17 -2.46
N LYS A 138 -10.28 10.27 -2.06
CA LYS A 138 -11.51 10.22 -1.28
C LYS A 138 -12.70 10.04 -2.22
N ILE A 139 -13.48 8.99 -2.00
CA ILE A 139 -14.62 8.63 -2.85
C ILE A 139 -15.91 8.79 -2.05
N ASN A 140 -16.84 9.58 -2.59
CA ASN A 140 -18.20 9.69 -2.09
C ASN A 140 -19.01 8.45 -2.50
N LYS A 141 -19.59 7.77 -1.52
CA LYS A 141 -20.39 6.54 -1.73
C LYS A 141 -21.85 6.74 -1.31
N CYS A 142 -22.71 5.87 -1.83
CA CYS A 142 -24.12 5.78 -1.46
C CYS A 142 -24.45 4.36 -1.03
N VAL A 143 -25.20 4.22 0.07
CA VAL A 143 -25.85 2.96 0.41
C VAL A 143 -27.11 2.83 -0.44
N PHE A 144 -27.35 1.64 -0.99
CA PHE A 144 -28.57 1.34 -1.73
C PHE A 144 -29.24 0.09 -1.17
N ILE A 145 -30.56 0.04 -1.36
CA ILE A 145 -31.41 -1.08 -1.00
C ILE A 145 -32.31 -1.37 -2.18
N VAL A 146 -32.40 -2.65 -2.55
CA VAL A 146 -33.27 -3.13 -3.62
C VAL A 146 -34.27 -4.11 -3.03
N TYR A 147 -35.57 -3.79 -3.16
CA TYR A 147 -36.67 -4.70 -2.86
C TYR A 147 -37.09 -5.38 -4.16
N LEU A 148 -37.26 -6.69 -4.10
CA LEU A 148 -37.65 -7.51 -5.24
C LEU A 148 -38.39 -8.76 -4.79
N GLN A 149 -39.20 -9.31 -5.69
CA GLN A 149 -39.98 -10.52 -5.45
C GLN A 149 -39.58 -11.59 -6.49
N GLY A 150 -39.13 -12.75 -6.02
CA GLY A 150 -38.73 -13.88 -6.87
C GLY A 150 -37.22 -14.07 -7.06
N ASP A 151 -36.76 -15.30 -6.91
CA ASP A 151 -35.33 -15.67 -6.87
C ASP A 151 -34.57 -15.35 -8.17
N GLN A 152 -35.22 -15.46 -9.33
CA GLN A 152 -34.57 -15.15 -10.61
C GLN A 152 -34.17 -13.67 -10.73
N LEU A 153 -34.92 -12.76 -10.08
CA LEU A 153 -34.57 -11.34 -10.04
C LEU A 153 -33.41 -11.09 -9.07
N VAL A 154 -33.35 -11.84 -7.95
CA VAL A 154 -32.24 -11.77 -6.99
C VAL A 154 -30.91 -12.05 -7.70
N GLU A 155 -30.85 -13.12 -8.48
CA GLU A 155 -29.63 -13.53 -9.17
C GLU A 155 -29.22 -12.50 -10.25
N LYS A 156 -30.18 -11.93 -10.98
CA LYS A 156 -29.91 -10.85 -11.95
C LYS A 156 -29.34 -9.62 -11.28
N VAL A 157 -29.94 -9.14 -10.19
CA VAL A 157 -29.45 -7.96 -9.47
C VAL A 157 -28.08 -8.23 -8.86
N ARG A 158 -27.82 -9.43 -8.32
CA ARG A 158 -26.50 -9.83 -7.82
C ARG A 158 -25.42 -9.76 -8.91
N LYS A 159 -25.70 -10.27 -10.11
CA LYS A 159 -24.78 -10.16 -11.26
C LYS A 159 -24.53 -8.71 -11.68
N ILE A 160 -25.56 -7.85 -11.59
CA ILE A 160 -25.41 -6.41 -11.86
C ILE A 160 -24.55 -5.74 -10.79
N CYS A 161 -24.72 -6.08 -9.50
CA CYS A 161 -23.87 -5.60 -8.41
C CYS A 161 -22.40 -6.00 -8.62
N GLU A 162 -22.13 -7.24 -9.01
CA GLU A 162 -20.79 -7.74 -9.34
C GLU A 162 -20.17 -6.96 -10.50
N ALA A 163 -20.92 -6.73 -11.58
CA ALA A 163 -20.46 -5.95 -12.73
C ALA A 163 -20.13 -4.48 -12.39
N PHE A 164 -20.87 -3.89 -11.45
CA PHE A 164 -20.63 -2.52 -10.98
C PHE A 164 -19.59 -2.43 -9.85
N GLN A 165 -19.04 -3.56 -9.39
CA GLN A 165 -18.16 -3.65 -8.22
C GLN A 165 -18.80 -3.06 -6.97
N ALA A 166 -20.09 -3.31 -6.79
CA ALA A 166 -20.89 -2.85 -5.65
C ALA A 166 -21.04 -4.00 -4.64
N PRO A 167 -20.28 -4.02 -3.53
CA PRO A 167 -20.36 -5.09 -2.55
C PRO A 167 -21.73 -5.12 -1.87
N ILE A 168 -22.24 -6.34 -1.67
CA ILE A 168 -23.51 -6.63 -1.02
C ILE A 168 -23.22 -7.09 0.41
N TYR A 169 -23.95 -6.56 1.37
CA TYR A 169 -23.83 -6.94 2.78
C TYR A 169 -25.13 -7.55 3.29
N VAL A 170 -24.99 -8.58 4.12
CA VAL A 170 -26.13 -9.23 4.78
C VAL A 170 -26.49 -8.41 6.01
N VAL A 171 -27.76 -8.00 6.11
CA VAL A 171 -28.27 -7.29 7.29
C VAL A 171 -29.15 -8.26 8.08
N PRO A 172 -28.84 -8.53 9.37
CA PRO A 172 -29.67 -9.37 10.21
C PRO A 172 -31.09 -8.81 10.34
N VAL A 173 -32.09 -9.67 10.49
CA VAL A 173 -33.49 -9.22 10.61
C VAL A 173 -33.82 -8.83 12.05
N SER A 174 -33.29 -9.55 13.03
CA SER A 174 -33.53 -9.30 14.45
C SER A 174 -32.75 -8.10 14.96
N GLN A 175 -33.41 -7.19 15.68
CA GLN A 175 -32.73 -6.02 16.26
C GLN A 175 -31.63 -6.40 17.25
N ALA A 176 -31.81 -7.49 18.00
CA ALA A 176 -30.79 -7.99 18.93
C ALA A 176 -29.52 -8.45 18.18
N GLU A 177 -29.69 -9.14 17.05
CA GLU A 177 -28.57 -9.55 16.19
C GLU A 177 -27.92 -8.36 15.52
N LYS A 178 -28.70 -7.40 14.99
CA LYS A 178 -28.17 -6.15 14.42
C LYS A 178 -27.30 -5.40 15.42
N ASN A 179 -27.76 -5.24 16.67
CA ASN A 179 -27.00 -4.58 17.73
C ASN A 179 -25.70 -5.33 18.04
N SER A 180 -25.76 -6.65 18.15
CA SER A 180 -24.58 -7.50 18.35
C SER A 180 -23.57 -7.37 17.21
N THR A 181 -24.03 -7.43 15.96
CA THR A 181 -23.19 -7.24 14.77
C THR A 181 -22.58 -5.84 14.73
N SER A 182 -23.34 -4.80 15.08
CA SER A 182 -22.83 -3.42 15.14
C SER A 182 -21.70 -3.29 16.17
N ILE A 183 -21.86 -3.87 17.35
CA ILE A 183 -20.80 -3.89 18.38
C ILE A 183 -19.57 -4.62 17.86
N GLN A 184 -19.73 -5.80 17.24
CA GLN A 184 -18.63 -6.57 16.67
C GLN A 184 -17.88 -5.80 15.58
N LEU A 185 -18.60 -5.11 14.69
CA LEU A 185 -18.00 -4.28 13.64
C LEU A 185 -17.21 -3.12 14.25
N MET A 186 -17.78 -2.42 15.24
CA MET A 186 -17.08 -1.31 15.90
C MET A 186 -15.80 -1.76 16.60
N THR A 187 -15.81 -2.92 17.26
CA THR A 187 -14.59 -3.47 17.87
C THR A 187 -13.55 -3.80 16.80
N ARG A 188 -13.93 -4.51 15.74
CA ARG A 188 -13.00 -4.85 14.64
C ARG A 188 -12.43 -3.63 13.94
N ILE A 189 -13.25 -2.60 13.70
CA ILE A 189 -12.81 -1.32 13.13
C ILE A 189 -11.71 -0.72 14.01
N LYS A 190 -11.92 -0.64 15.32
CA LYS A 190 -10.92 -0.11 16.27
C LYS A 190 -9.64 -0.94 16.30
N ASP A 191 -9.75 -2.26 16.26
CA ASP A 191 -8.58 -3.15 16.25
C ASP A 191 -7.76 -2.93 14.97
N VAL A 192 -8.41 -2.83 13.80
CA VAL A 192 -7.74 -2.56 12.52
C VAL A 192 -7.14 -1.16 12.50
N GLU A 193 -7.80 -0.15 13.08
CA GLU A 193 -7.24 1.21 13.23
C GLU A 193 -5.96 1.21 14.05
N LEU A 194 -5.93 0.45 15.15
CA LEU A 194 -4.75 0.32 15.99
C LEU A 194 -3.59 -0.32 15.20
N VAL A 195 -3.86 -1.40 14.46
CA VAL A 195 -2.85 -2.07 13.63
C VAL A 195 -2.37 -1.17 12.48
N LEU A 196 -3.26 -0.43 11.83
CA LEU A 196 -2.91 0.55 10.81
C LEU A 196 -2.00 1.65 11.37
N PHE A 197 -2.32 2.15 12.56
CA PHE A 197 -1.51 3.15 13.26
C PHE A 197 -0.10 2.60 13.55
N GLN A 198 -0.02 1.41 14.17
CA GLN A 198 1.26 0.76 14.47
C GLN A 198 2.10 0.47 13.22
N THR A 199 1.46 -0.02 12.14
CA THR A 199 2.15 -0.32 10.87
C THR A 199 2.67 0.94 10.21
N THR A 200 1.89 2.03 10.26
CA THR A 200 2.31 3.33 9.74
C THR A 200 3.48 3.91 10.55
N ASP A 201 3.45 3.74 11.87
CA ASP A 201 4.53 4.21 12.74
C ASP A 201 5.82 3.42 12.52
N ASN A 202 5.74 2.08 12.47
CA ASN A 202 6.85 1.20 12.11
C ASN A 202 7.45 1.60 10.75
N ARG A 203 6.60 1.93 9.77
CA ARG A 203 7.06 2.39 8.46
C ARG A 203 7.85 3.70 8.55
N LYS A 204 7.42 4.66 9.38
CA LYS A 204 8.17 5.91 9.61
C LYS A 204 9.54 5.63 10.22
N VAL A 205 9.63 4.70 11.17
CA VAL A 205 10.91 4.29 11.77
C VAL A 205 11.86 3.71 10.72
N LEU A 206 11.36 2.84 9.82
CA LEU A 206 12.14 2.30 8.71
C LEU A 206 12.64 3.41 7.77
N PHE A 207 11.77 4.35 7.38
CA PHE A 207 12.18 5.48 6.53
C PHE A 207 13.22 6.37 7.22
N ASN A 208 13.13 6.59 8.53
CA ASN A 208 14.14 7.34 9.27
C ASN A 208 15.50 6.65 9.25
N GLN A 209 15.54 5.32 9.34
CA GLN A 209 16.79 4.55 9.20
C GLN A 209 17.39 4.73 7.80
N VAL A 210 16.58 4.62 6.75
CA VAL A 210 17.01 4.88 5.36
C VAL A 210 17.56 6.30 5.23
N CYS A 211 16.82 7.30 5.71
CA CYS A 211 17.21 8.71 5.59
C CYS A 211 18.55 9.02 6.25
N LYS A 212 18.89 8.33 7.35
CA LYS A 212 20.15 8.48 8.06
C LYS A 212 21.36 8.00 7.25
N TYR A 213 21.23 6.88 6.55
CA TYR A 213 22.37 6.23 5.90
C TYR A 213 22.39 6.37 4.37
N PHE A 214 21.32 6.88 3.76
CA PHE A 214 21.14 6.91 2.31
C PHE A 214 22.32 7.54 1.55
N TYR A 215 22.78 8.73 1.95
CA TYR A 215 23.90 9.39 1.28
C TYR A 215 25.22 8.63 1.45
N VAL A 216 25.44 8.04 2.62
CA VAL A 216 26.63 7.23 2.91
C VAL A 216 26.63 5.97 2.03
N TRP A 217 25.52 5.24 1.99
CA TRP A 217 25.38 4.07 1.11
C TRP A 217 25.57 4.43 -0.36
N ARG A 218 24.99 5.54 -0.80
CA ARG A 218 25.13 6.03 -2.18
C ARG A 218 26.59 6.34 -2.51
N ALA A 219 27.30 7.05 -1.64
CA ALA A 219 28.72 7.37 -1.83
C ALA A 219 29.58 6.11 -1.90
N LYS A 220 29.38 5.16 -0.97
CA LYS A 220 30.10 3.88 -0.94
C LYS A 220 29.89 3.05 -2.21
N VAL A 221 28.64 2.91 -2.66
CA VAL A 221 28.31 2.18 -3.91
C VAL A 221 28.93 2.86 -5.13
N LEU A 222 28.90 4.20 -5.20
CA LEU A 222 29.52 4.94 -6.30
C LEU A 222 31.05 4.78 -6.32
N LYS A 223 31.71 4.83 -5.15
CA LYS A 223 33.15 4.61 -5.04
C LYS A 223 33.54 3.21 -5.49
N ILE A 224 32.87 2.17 -5.00
CA ILE A 224 33.13 0.78 -5.43
C ILE A 224 32.88 0.60 -6.92
N LYS A 225 31.78 1.14 -7.44
CA LYS A 225 31.49 1.08 -8.88
C LYS A 225 32.61 1.74 -9.69
N ALA A 226 33.13 2.88 -9.23
CA ALA A 226 34.24 3.57 -9.88
C ALA A 226 35.53 2.73 -9.83
N ILE A 227 35.86 2.14 -8.68
CA ILE A 227 37.02 1.25 -8.52
C ILE A 227 36.94 0.08 -9.51
N PHE A 228 35.83 -0.66 -9.52
CA PHE A 228 35.66 -1.78 -10.46
C PHE A 228 35.64 -1.32 -11.92
N ALA A 229 35.06 -0.16 -12.23
CA ALA A 229 35.12 0.39 -13.58
C ALA A 229 36.55 0.71 -14.02
N THR A 230 37.40 1.20 -13.12
CA THR A 230 38.83 1.43 -13.38
C THR A 230 39.59 0.11 -13.51
N LEU A 231 39.39 -0.85 -12.60
CA LEU A 231 40.04 -2.16 -12.65
C LEU A 231 39.71 -2.92 -13.94
N ASN A 232 38.49 -2.75 -14.47
CA ASN A 232 38.08 -3.34 -15.75
C ASN A 232 38.82 -2.77 -16.97
N GLN A 233 39.55 -1.66 -16.83
CA GLN A 233 40.40 -1.10 -17.89
C GLN A 233 41.84 -1.65 -17.85
N PHE A 234 42.20 -2.39 -16.80
CA PHE A 234 43.56 -2.89 -16.62
C PHE A 234 43.72 -4.21 -17.37
N SER A 235 44.93 -4.47 -17.89
CA SER A 235 45.26 -5.75 -18.50
C SER A 235 45.68 -6.75 -17.42
N PHE A 236 45.13 -7.96 -17.46
CA PHE A 236 45.47 -9.01 -16.50
C PHE A 236 46.59 -9.89 -17.06
N ASP A 237 47.72 -9.93 -16.37
CA ASP A 237 48.81 -10.84 -16.69
C ASP A 237 48.67 -12.15 -15.91
N VAL A 238 48.37 -13.23 -16.64
CA VAL A 238 48.13 -14.57 -16.07
C VAL A 238 49.40 -15.15 -15.44
N GLY A 239 50.59 -14.80 -15.96
CA GLY A 239 51.87 -15.35 -15.50
C GLY A 239 52.22 -14.86 -14.09
N SER A 240 52.12 -13.55 -13.86
CA SER A 240 52.43 -12.92 -12.58
C SER A 240 51.22 -12.76 -11.64
N ARG A 241 50.00 -13.03 -12.12
CA ARG A 241 48.74 -12.72 -11.43
C ARG A 241 48.63 -11.24 -11.03
N THR A 242 49.14 -10.35 -11.86
CA THR A 242 49.10 -8.90 -11.63
C THR A 242 48.17 -8.21 -12.63
N LEU A 243 47.69 -7.03 -12.23
CA LEU A 243 46.99 -6.11 -13.12
C LEU A 243 47.98 -5.03 -13.56
N ILE A 244 48.07 -4.81 -14.86
CA ILE A 244 48.94 -3.82 -15.48
C ILE A 244 48.05 -2.70 -16.04
N SER A 245 48.46 -1.46 -15.77
CA SER A 245 47.75 -0.28 -16.25
C SER A 245 48.73 0.83 -16.61
N GLU A 246 48.34 1.65 -17.58
CA GLU A 246 49.03 2.87 -17.94
C GLU A 246 48.16 4.06 -17.53
N CYS A 247 48.76 5.07 -16.90
CA CYS A 247 48.03 6.25 -16.44
C CYS A 247 48.85 7.53 -16.62
N TRP A 248 48.15 8.64 -16.76
CA TRP A 248 48.74 9.97 -16.81
C TRP A 248 48.86 10.54 -15.39
N CYS A 249 50.07 10.92 -14.99
CA CYS A 249 50.34 11.58 -13.71
C CYS A 249 51.22 12.83 -13.92
N PRO A 250 50.84 14.02 -13.43
CA PRO A 250 51.71 15.19 -13.46
C PRO A 250 53.00 14.93 -12.68
N ALA A 251 54.14 15.35 -13.24
CA ALA A 251 55.46 15.09 -12.64
C ALA A 251 55.58 15.56 -11.17
N ILE A 252 54.92 16.68 -10.82
CA ILE A 252 54.89 17.25 -9.46
C ILE A 252 54.21 16.35 -8.41
N TYR A 253 53.41 15.36 -8.82
CA TYR A 253 52.65 14.49 -7.92
C TYR A 253 53.16 13.06 -7.89
N ILE A 254 54.23 12.74 -8.63
CA ILE A 254 54.81 11.39 -8.68
C ILE A 254 55.19 10.91 -7.26
N ASP A 255 55.84 11.75 -6.46
CA ASP A 255 56.23 11.35 -5.09
C ASP A 255 55.01 11.15 -4.17
N LYS A 256 53.94 11.94 -4.35
CA LYS A 256 52.70 11.75 -3.59
C LYS A 256 52.03 10.42 -3.92
N VAL A 257 52.00 10.04 -5.20
CA VAL A 257 51.45 8.76 -5.64
C VAL A 257 52.31 7.60 -5.12
N ARG A 258 53.64 7.71 -5.22
CA ARG A 258 54.56 6.68 -4.70
C ARG A 258 54.38 6.47 -3.19
N ASN A 259 54.27 7.55 -2.42
CA ASN A 259 54.03 7.45 -0.98
C ASN A 259 52.67 6.81 -0.68
N ALA A 260 51.60 7.22 -1.37
CA ALA A 260 50.29 6.62 -1.17
C ALA A 260 50.26 5.11 -1.50
N LEU A 261 51.02 4.65 -2.50
CA LEU A 261 51.15 3.22 -2.81
C LEU A 261 51.94 2.46 -1.73
N ASN A 262 53.03 3.04 -1.24
CA ASN A 262 53.85 2.44 -0.17
C ASN A 262 53.07 2.35 1.15
N ASP A 263 52.28 3.37 1.50
CA ASP A 263 51.44 3.37 2.71
C ASP A 263 50.43 2.22 2.70
N ILE A 264 49.96 1.81 1.50
CA ILE A 264 49.04 0.68 1.33
C ILE A 264 49.77 -0.67 1.54
N GLU A 265 51.02 -0.82 1.06
CA GLU A 265 51.79 -2.06 1.26
C GLU A 265 52.04 -2.38 2.73
N VAL A 266 52.29 -1.37 3.57
CA VAL A 266 52.55 -1.56 5.01
C VAL A 266 51.28 -2.03 5.76
N GLY A 267 50.10 -1.59 5.34
CA GLY A 267 48.82 -1.95 5.98
C GLY A 267 48.34 -3.40 5.75
N PHE A 268 48.93 -4.13 4.80
CA PHE A 268 48.66 -5.58 4.61
C PHE A 268 49.62 -6.49 5.39
N CYS A 269 50.69 -5.95 5.96
CA CYS A 269 51.72 -6.69 6.70
C CYS A 269 51.56 -6.67 8.24
N THR A 270 50.50 -6.06 8.76
CA THR A 270 50.11 -6.05 10.19
C THR A 270 48.70 -6.56 10.37
#